data_AF-A0A8T5IVU6-F1
#
_entry.id   AF-A0A8T5IVU6-F1
#
_cell.length_a   1.000
_cell.length_b   1.000
_cell.length_c   1.000
_cell.angle_alpha   90.00
_cell.angle_beta   90.00
_cell.angle_gamma   90.00
#
_symmetry.space_group_name_H-M   'P 1'
#
loop_
_entity.id
_entity.type
_entity.pdbx_description
1 polymer ?
#
loop_
_entity_poly.entity_id
_entity_poly.type
_entity_poly.pdbx_seq_one_letter_code
_entity_poly.pdbx_strand_id
1 'polypeptide(L)'
;MNKNGVAIGVTTIVIVVIALLVLVVVMAAFSGQFGGFGQAVRDCPSKGGECKSGCLPEETRYFGVGICKDAGNDPGDDGAAKDKCCIDIAKVD
;
A
#
# COMPACT_ATOMS: atom_id res chain seq x y z
N MET A 1 -2.31 54.14 13.33
CA MET A 1 -2.13 52.73 12.91
C MET A 1 -1.94 51.89 14.16
N ASN A 2 -3.02 51.31 14.70
CA ASN A 2 -2.96 50.60 15.98
C ASN A 2 -2.69 49.12 15.73
N LYS A 3 -1.52 48.67 16.19
CA LYS A 3 -1.05 47.28 16.15
C LYS A 3 -1.81 46.50 17.22
N ASN A 4 -2.81 45.72 16.81
CA ASN A 4 -3.39 44.69 17.66
C ASN A 4 -2.41 43.51 17.71
N GLY A 5 -1.41 43.61 18.61
CA GLY A 5 -0.61 42.47 18.98
C GLY A 5 -1.51 41.48 19.69
N VAL A 6 -1.79 40.35 19.04
CA VAL A 6 -2.51 39.23 19.66
C VAL A 6 -1.69 38.79 20.87
N ALA A 7 -2.16 39.10 22.07
CA ALA A 7 -1.67 38.48 23.28
C ALA A 7 -2.10 37.01 23.20
N ILE A 8 -1.26 36.18 22.58
CA ILE A 8 -1.44 34.74 22.60
C ILE A 8 -1.23 34.34 24.06
N GLY A 9 -2.34 34.21 24.79
CA GLY A 9 -2.34 33.76 26.17
C GLY A 9 -1.58 32.45 26.27
N VAL A 10 -0.83 32.26 27.34
CA VAL A 10 -0.04 31.04 27.60
C VAL A 10 -0.87 29.77 27.38
N THR A 11 -2.16 29.82 27.70
CA THR A 11 -3.16 28.78 27.42
C THR A 11 -3.21 28.34 25.96
N THR A 12 -3.16 29.27 25.01
CA THR A 12 -3.20 28.98 23.57
C THR A 12 -1.95 28.23 23.13
N ILE A 13 -0.78 28.59 23.67
CA ILE A 13 0.47 27.87 23.38
C ILE A 13 0.38 26.44 23.89
N VAL A 14 -0.12 26.25 25.12
CA VAL A 14 -0.28 24.89 25.70
C VAL A 14 -1.22 24.04 24.86
N ILE A 15 -2.35 24.59 24.41
CA ILE A 15 -3.31 23.86 23.57
C ILE A 15 -2.67 23.43 22.24
N VAL A 16 -1.92 24.33 21.59
CA VAL A 16 -1.24 24.03 20.32
C VAL A 16 -0.21 22.92 20.49
N VAL A 17 0.57 22.95 21.58
CA VAL A 17 1.58 21.91 21.87
C VAL A 17 0.93 20.55 22.12
N ILE A 18 -0.17 20.50 22.89
CA ILE A 18 -0.90 19.26 23.15
C ILE A 18 -1.52 18.72 21.85
N ALA A 19 -2.12 19.58 21.03
CA ALA A 19 -2.72 19.19 19.76
C ALA A 19 -1.67 18.60 18.79
N LEU A 20 -0.49 19.21 18.70
CA LEU A 20 0.61 18.67 17.89
C LEU A 20 1.10 17.31 18.41
N LEU A 21 1.21 17.14 19.73
CA LEU A 21 1.60 15.87 20.33
C LEU A 21 0.60 14.75 19.99
N VAL A 22 -0.69 15.01 20.15
CA VAL A 22 -1.74 14.04 19.83
C VAL A 22 -1.70 13.68 18.34
N LEU A 23 -1.54 14.67 17.46
CA LEU A 23 -1.45 14.45 16.02
C LEU A 23 -0.28 13.53 15.64
N VAL A 24 0.90 13.73 16.25
CA VAL A 24 2.07 12.87 16.02
C VAL A 24 1.80 11.43 16.47
N VAL A 25 1.18 11.24 17.63
CA VAL A 25 0.84 9.90 18.14
C VAL A 25 -0.16 9.20 17.22
N VAL A 26 -1.18 9.92 16.75
CA VAL A 26 -2.16 9.41 15.80
C VAL A 26 -1.47 9.00 14.49
N MET A 27 -0.63 9.86 13.92
CA MET A 27 0.13 9.53 12.70
C MET A 27 1.00 8.28 12.89
N ALA A 28 1.72 8.17 14.01
CA ALA A 28 2.56 7.00 14.29
C ALA A 28 1.73 5.71 14.43
N ALA A 29 0.58 5.78 15.11
CA ALA A 29 -0.33 4.64 15.25
C ALA A 29 -0.89 4.18 13.90
N PHE A 30 -1.29 5.13 13.04
CA PHE A 30 -1.79 4.81 11.71
C PHE A 30 -0.70 4.33 10.75
N SER A 31 0.53 4.85 10.84
CA SER A 31 1.66 4.39 10.01
C SER A 31 1.98 2.91 10.20
N GLY A 32 1.81 2.36 11.41
CA GLY A 32 2.00 0.93 11.66
C GLY A 32 0.96 0.04 10.97
N GLN A 33 -0.27 0.54 10.80
CA GLN A 33 -1.36 -0.21 10.20
C GLN A 33 -1.32 -0.15 8.66
N PHE A 34 -1.05 1.03 8.07
CA PHE A 34 -1.03 1.18 6.60
C PHE A 34 0.09 0.40 5.89
N GLY A 35 1.20 0.11 6.57
CA GLY A 35 2.29 -0.71 6.01
C GLY A 35 1.86 -2.13 5.63
N GLY A 36 0.91 -2.73 6.36
CA GLY A 36 0.41 -4.08 6.08
C GLY A 36 -0.69 -4.15 5.01
N PHE A 37 -1.54 -3.12 4.91
CA PHE A 37 -2.63 -3.09 3.93
C PHE A 37 -2.13 -2.98 2.48
N GLY A 38 -1.04 -2.24 2.24
CA GLY A 38 -0.46 -2.13 0.90
C GLY A 38 0.12 -3.44 0.38
N GLN A 39 0.56 -4.33 1.28
CA GLN A 39 1.14 -5.62 0.94
C GLN A 39 0.06 -6.68 0.73
N ALA A 40 -0.91 -6.78 1.65
CA ALA A 40 -2.00 -7.75 1.56
C ALA A 40 -2.89 -7.59 0.31
N VAL A 41 -3.05 -6.37 -0.20
CA VAL A 41 -3.84 -6.09 -1.43
C VAL A 41 -3.06 -6.45 -2.70
N ARG A 42 -1.72 -6.54 -2.61
CA ARG A 42 -0.84 -6.84 -3.74
C ARG A 42 -0.43 -8.32 -3.82
N ASP A 43 -0.71 -9.14 -2.82
CA ASP A 43 -0.30 -10.55 -2.86
C ASP A 43 -1.15 -11.39 -3.84
N CYS A 44 -0.50 -12.04 -4.82
CA CYS A 44 -1.10 -13.05 -5.71
C CYS A 44 -1.95 -14.12 -4.98
N PRO A 45 -1.46 -14.74 -3.87
CA PRO A 45 -2.24 -15.76 -3.16
C PRO A 45 -3.53 -15.23 -2.54
N SER A 46 -3.58 -13.95 -2.13
CA SER A 46 -4.80 -13.32 -1.62
C SER A 46 -5.90 -13.17 -2.69
N LYS A 47 -5.53 -13.26 -3.97
CA LYS A 47 -6.43 -13.23 -5.13
C LYS A 47 -6.80 -14.64 -5.64
N GLY A 48 -6.39 -15.69 -4.92
CA GLY A 48 -6.57 -17.08 -5.34
C GLY A 48 -5.61 -17.54 -6.44
N GLY A 49 -4.55 -16.76 -6.71
CA GLY A 49 -3.56 -17.06 -7.73
C GLY A 49 -2.24 -17.60 -7.17
N GLU A 50 -1.43 -18.18 -8.05
CA GLU A 50 -0.07 -18.63 -7.76
C GLU A 50 0.94 -17.88 -8.63
N CYS A 51 2.10 -17.56 -8.05
CA CYS A 51 3.22 -16.97 -8.77
C CYS A 51 4.00 -18.08 -9.50
N LYS A 52 3.93 -18.09 -10.85
CA LYS A 52 4.55 -19.08 -11.72
C LYS A 52 5.30 -18.39 -12.87
N SER A 53 6.37 -18.98 -13.37
CA SER A 53 7.12 -18.46 -14.53
C SER A 53 6.27 -18.38 -15.83
N GLY A 54 5.20 -19.17 -15.91
CA GLY A 54 4.19 -19.12 -16.96
C GLY A 54 2.85 -19.63 -16.44
N CYS A 55 1.76 -19.14 -17.03
CA CYS A 55 0.41 -19.61 -16.73
C CYS A 55 0.04 -20.75 -17.68
N LEU A 56 -0.65 -21.75 -17.16
CA LEU A 56 -1.27 -22.81 -17.94
C LEU A 56 -2.38 -22.22 -18.84
N PRO A 57 -2.78 -22.90 -19.92
CA PRO A 57 -3.88 -22.43 -20.79
C PRO A 57 -5.22 -22.31 -20.06
N GLU A 58 -5.35 -22.96 -18.90
CA GLU A 58 -6.53 -23.00 -18.04
C GLU A 58 -6.52 -21.87 -16.98
N GLU A 59 -5.46 -21.08 -16.93
CA GLU A 59 -5.24 -20.01 -15.95
C GLU A 59 -5.27 -18.64 -16.65
N THR A 60 -5.82 -17.63 -15.98
CA THR A 60 -5.76 -16.24 -16.45
C THR A 60 -4.58 -15.51 -15.81
N ARG A 61 -3.79 -14.83 -16.63
CA ARG A 61 -2.71 -13.96 -16.16
C ARG A 61 -3.29 -12.67 -15.58
N TYR A 62 -3.01 -12.40 -14.31
CA TYR A 62 -3.36 -11.13 -13.70
C TYR A 62 -2.22 -10.13 -13.91
N PHE A 63 -2.54 -8.98 -14.53
CA PHE A 63 -1.58 -7.90 -14.77
C PHE A 63 -1.61 -6.91 -13.62
N GLY A 64 -0.52 -6.83 -12.87
CA GLY A 64 -0.33 -5.80 -11.87
C GLY A 64 1.07 -5.81 -11.27
N VAL A 65 1.46 -4.66 -10.73
CA VAL A 65 2.83 -4.34 -10.39
C VAL A 65 3.16 -4.83 -8.97
N GLY A 66 4.21 -5.63 -8.83
CA GLY A 66 4.66 -6.16 -7.53
C GLY A 66 3.74 -7.22 -6.93
N ILE A 67 3.03 -8.00 -7.76
CA ILE A 67 2.11 -9.05 -7.31
C ILE A 67 2.83 -10.37 -6.95
N CYS A 68 3.97 -10.59 -7.59
CA CYS A 68 4.96 -11.59 -7.21
C CYS A 68 6.23 -10.85 -6.81
N LYS A 69 7.00 -11.39 -5.85
CA LYS A 69 8.24 -10.76 -5.35
C LYS A 69 9.27 -10.47 -6.45
N ASP A 70 9.13 -11.13 -7.60
CA ASP A 70 9.98 -11.00 -8.76
C ASP A 70 9.23 -10.54 -10.02
N ALA A 71 7.97 -10.08 -9.91
CA ALA A 71 7.20 -9.52 -11.02
C ALA A 71 7.72 -8.12 -11.39
N GLY A 72 8.83 -8.11 -12.14
CA GLY A 72 9.32 -6.94 -12.85
C GLY A 72 8.21 -6.35 -13.71
N ASN A 73 8.07 -5.04 -13.64
CA ASN A 73 6.93 -4.29 -14.14
C ASN A 73 7.10 -3.96 -15.63
N ASP A 74 7.37 -4.97 -16.46
CA ASP A 74 7.73 -4.78 -17.86
C ASP A 74 6.58 -5.17 -18.80
N PRO A 75 6.04 -4.21 -19.58
CA PRO A 75 4.90 -4.42 -20.48
C PRO A 75 5.23 -5.18 -21.79
N GLY A 76 6.28 -6.01 -21.82
CA GLY A 76 6.68 -6.69 -23.06
C GLY A 76 7.87 -7.65 -22.95
N ASP A 77 7.89 -8.55 -21.97
CA ASP A 77 8.96 -9.55 -21.87
C ASP A 77 8.52 -10.92 -22.41
N ASP A 78 9.14 -11.26 -23.54
CA ASP A 78 8.88 -12.43 -24.40
C ASP A 78 9.81 -13.61 -24.07
N GLY A 79 10.35 -13.76 -22.86
CA GLY A 79 11.14 -14.97 -22.59
C GLY A 79 11.99 -15.07 -21.34
N ALA A 80 12.08 -14.06 -20.48
CA ALA A 80 12.79 -14.25 -19.21
C ALA A 80 11.81 -14.66 -18.09
N ALA A 81 12.07 -15.79 -17.45
CA ALA A 81 11.28 -16.36 -16.35
C ALA A 81 11.19 -15.42 -15.14
N LYS A 82 10.25 -14.47 -15.18
CA LYS A 82 9.79 -13.67 -14.04
C LYS A 82 8.44 -14.24 -13.60
N ASP A 83 8.25 -14.41 -12.30
CA ASP A 83 7.02 -15.00 -11.78
C ASP A 83 5.82 -14.10 -12.09
N LYS A 84 4.86 -14.65 -12.84
CA LYS A 84 3.56 -14.06 -13.19
C LYS A 84 2.51 -14.58 -12.22
N CYS A 85 1.53 -13.75 -11.89
CA CYS A 85 0.39 -14.20 -11.09
C CYS A 85 -0.64 -14.88 -12.00
N CYS A 86 -0.82 -16.18 -11.80
CA CYS A 86 -1.73 -17.03 -12.56
C CYS A 86 -2.91 -17.40 -11.67
N ILE A 87 -4.13 -17.07 -12.09
CA ILE A 87 -5.37 -17.35 -11.36
C ILE A 87 -6.10 -18.46 -12.11
N ASP A 88 -6.38 -19.55 -11.42
CA ASP A 88 -7.17 -20.66 -11.94
C ASP A 88 -8.64 -20.20 -12.06
N ILE A 89 -9.18 -20.27 -13.28
CA ILE A 89 -10.53 -19.78 -13.58
C ILE A 89 -11.57 -20.67 -12.86
N ALA A 90 -11.25 -21.94 -12.57
CA ALA A 90 -12.12 -22.86 -11.84
C ALA A 90 -12.13 -22.63 -10.32
N LYS A 91 -11.32 -21.69 -9.80
CA LYS A 91 -11.31 -21.29 -8.38
C LYS A 91 -11.98 -19.94 -8.12
N VAL A 92 -12.41 -19.22 -9.16
CA VAL A 92 -13.11 -17.94 -9.05
C VAL A 92 -14.62 -18.21 -9.02
N ASP A 93 -15.12 -18.70 -7.89
CA ASP A 93 -16.56 -18.82 -7.57
C ASP A 93 -16.94 -17.85 -6.44
#